data_AF-A0A816HC45-F1
#
_entry.id   AF-A0A816HC45-F1
#
_cell.length_a   1.000
_cell.length_b   1.000
_cell.length_c   1.000
_cell.angle_alpha   90.00
_cell.angle_beta   90.00
_cell.angle_gamma   90.00
#
_symmetry.space_group_name_H-M   'P 1'
#
loop_
_entity.id
_entity.type
_entity.pdbx_description
1 polymer ?
#
loop_
_entity_poly.entity_id
_entity_poly.type
_entity_poly.pdbx_seq_one_letter_code
_entity_poly.pdbx_strand_id
1 'polypeptide(L)'
;MRLNSNDRAETILRDLIERNNENKKYYYMLEKCLHLTNTDDKTKLYENLMEKYPKADAPKQITLHFLTGDPFAKAVGSYLQRGFQKGVPSLFQSVKFLYAASEKVQIIDSLLRTYYTNLTKYGTFETPADKANCVEESEPTTSLLWLQYYLAQHYDYLGDINKAFEYINQAICDTPTLVELYMFKAKIHKHAGDFQTAASWMDEAQSLDTADRFVNCKCTKYLLRANRIETALEIAGKFTRENSSPGEYLREMQCMWFELEIARAYRRLK
;
A
#
# COMPACT_ATOMS: atom_id res chain seq x y z
N MET A 1 -32.54 4.86 12.62
CA MET A 1 -32.80 4.92 11.17
C MET A 1 -34.10 4.20 10.76
N ARG A 2 -34.27 2.87 10.91
CA ARG A 2 -35.52 2.18 10.49
C ARG A 2 -36.80 2.63 11.19
N LEU A 3 -36.68 3.23 12.38
CA LEU A 3 -37.80 3.76 13.17
C LEU A 3 -37.91 5.29 13.09
N ASN A 4 -37.25 5.94 12.12
CA ASN A 4 -37.18 7.41 11.95
C ASN A 4 -36.68 8.23 13.16
N SER A 5 -36.23 7.61 14.24
CA SER A 5 -35.51 8.30 15.32
C SER A 5 -34.06 8.56 14.92
N ASN A 6 -33.81 9.66 14.22
CA ASN A 6 -32.48 10.02 13.72
C ASN A 6 -31.56 10.55 14.82
N ASP A 7 -32.06 11.35 15.76
CA ASP A 7 -31.23 11.91 16.84
C ASP A 7 -30.59 10.81 17.72
N ARG A 8 -31.40 9.83 18.15
CA ARG A 8 -30.89 8.67 18.91
C ARG A 8 -29.88 7.85 18.09
N ALA A 9 -30.12 7.73 16.80
CA ALA A 9 -29.22 6.98 15.92
C ALA A 9 -27.90 7.71 15.74
N GLU A 10 -27.91 9.05 15.64
CA GLU A 10 -26.71 9.87 15.59
C GLU A 10 -25.86 9.69 16.84
N THR A 11 -26.45 9.80 18.04
CA THR A 11 -25.71 9.62 19.30
C THR A 11 -25.02 8.26 19.35
N ILE A 12 -25.75 7.19 19.06
CA ILE A 12 -25.20 5.82 19.03
C ILE A 12 -24.08 5.69 17.99
N LEU A 13 -24.23 6.32 16.82
CA LEU A 13 -23.21 6.25 15.78
C LEU A 13 -21.93 7.00 16.17
N ARG A 14 -22.05 8.13 16.85
CA ARG A 14 -20.90 8.86 17.40
C ARG A 14 -20.19 8.03 18.49
N ASP A 15 -20.94 7.36 19.36
CA ASP A 15 -20.38 6.45 20.36
C ASP A 15 -19.67 5.25 19.70
N LEU A 16 -20.23 4.70 18.63
CA LEU A 16 -19.61 3.62 17.87
C LEU A 16 -18.31 4.05 17.18
N ILE A 17 -18.27 5.27 16.62
CA ILE A 17 -17.05 5.86 16.05
C ILE A 17 -16.01 6.08 17.15
N GLU A 18 -16.42 6.53 18.33
CA GLU A 18 -15.49 6.71 19.45
C GLU A 18 -14.87 5.37 19.89
N ARG A 19 -15.66 4.28 19.88
CA ARG A 19 -15.17 2.93 20.20
C ARG A 19 -14.27 2.35 19.12
N ASN A 20 -14.53 2.65 17.85
CA ASN A 20 -13.71 2.20 16.73
C ASN A 20 -13.79 3.21 15.57
N ASN A 21 -12.82 4.12 15.56
CA ASN A 21 -12.68 5.19 14.57
C ASN A 21 -12.06 4.73 13.23
N GLU A 22 -11.76 3.43 13.07
CA GLU A 22 -11.30 2.87 11.80
C GLU A 22 -12.41 2.17 11.00
N ASN A 23 -13.59 2.00 11.60
CA ASN A 23 -14.70 1.35 10.91
C ASN A 23 -15.46 2.34 10.01
N LYS A 24 -15.08 2.37 8.73
CA LYS A 24 -15.73 3.20 7.68
C LYS A 24 -17.26 3.07 7.63
N LYS A 25 -17.82 1.91 8.00
CA LYS A 25 -19.26 1.69 8.00
C LYS A 25 -20.00 2.66 8.92
N TYR A 26 -19.43 2.98 10.09
CA TYR A 26 -20.07 3.88 11.04
C TYR A 26 -20.16 5.31 10.50
N TYR A 27 -19.12 5.77 9.82
CA TYR A 27 -19.09 7.06 9.13
C TYR A 27 -20.16 7.14 8.03
N TYR A 28 -20.24 6.13 7.15
CA TYR A 28 -21.29 6.11 6.12
C TYR A 28 -22.70 6.04 6.71
N MET A 29 -22.88 5.36 7.84
CA MET A 29 -24.16 5.35 8.55
C MET A 29 -24.48 6.70 9.19
N LEU A 30 -23.48 7.40 9.73
CA LEU A 30 -23.62 8.74 10.29
C LEU A 30 -24.00 9.76 9.21
N GLU A 31 -23.31 9.73 8.07
CA GLU A 31 -23.62 10.56 6.90
C GLU A 31 -25.06 10.37 6.43
N LYS A 32 -25.53 9.12 6.36
CA LYS A 32 -26.92 8.79 6.02
C LYS A 32 -27.91 9.24 7.09
N CYS A 33 -27.54 9.15 8.37
CA CYS A 33 -28.39 9.56 9.49
C CYS A 33 -28.63 11.08 9.49
N LEU A 34 -27.60 11.84 9.10
CA LEU A 34 -27.61 13.30 9.01
C LEU A 34 -28.15 13.82 7.68
N HIS A 35 -28.54 12.95 6.75
CA HIS A 35 -29.04 13.30 5.41
C HIS A 35 -28.12 14.25 4.63
N LEU A 36 -26.79 14.09 4.78
CA LEU A 36 -25.83 14.96 4.11
C LEU A 36 -25.76 14.64 2.60
N THR A 37 -26.29 15.54 1.77
CA THR A 37 -26.22 15.41 0.30
C THR A 37 -25.07 16.22 -0.29
N ASN A 38 -24.73 17.36 0.32
CA ASN A 38 -23.79 18.32 -0.22
C ASN A 38 -22.34 18.01 0.18
N THR A 39 -21.39 18.26 -0.71
CA THR A 39 -19.97 18.03 -0.47
C THR A 39 -19.43 18.91 0.67
N ASP A 40 -19.88 20.15 0.79
CA ASP A 40 -19.40 21.08 1.81
C ASP A 40 -19.79 20.64 3.22
N ASP A 41 -21.03 20.18 3.42
CA ASP A 41 -21.50 19.72 4.72
C ASP A 41 -20.82 18.41 5.13
N LYS A 42 -20.58 17.51 4.16
CA LYS A 42 -19.74 16.32 4.40
C LYS A 42 -18.33 16.70 4.80
N THR A 43 -17.72 17.66 4.10
CA THR A 43 -16.36 18.11 4.37
C THR A 43 -16.24 18.63 5.79
N LYS A 44 -17.13 19.53 6.22
CA LYS A 44 -17.19 20.04 7.60
C LYS A 44 -17.35 18.94 8.65
N LEU A 45 -18.21 17.95 8.40
CA LEU A 45 -18.38 16.81 9.31
C LEU A 45 -17.07 16.05 9.47
N TYR A 46 -16.42 15.69 8.36
CA TYR A 46 -15.19 14.90 8.41
C TYR A 46 -14.00 15.70 8.92
N GLU A 47 -13.91 17.01 8.69
CA GLU A 47 -12.91 17.89 9.31
C GLU A 47 -13.00 17.83 10.83
N ASN A 48 -14.19 18.04 11.40
CA ASN A 48 -14.43 17.90 12.84
C ASN A 48 -14.05 16.51 13.37
N LEU A 49 -14.35 15.45 12.61
CA LEU A 49 -13.99 14.07 13.00
C LEU A 49 -12.49 13.80 12.90
N MET A 50 -11.79 14.41 11.94
CA MET A 50 -10.34 14.31 11.80
C MET A 50 -9.61 15.09 12.90
N GLU A 51 -10.16 16.23 13.33
CA GLU A 51 -9.66 16.96 14.50
C GLU A 51 -9.84 16.16 15.79
N LYS A 52 -11.03 15.55 15.99
CA LYS A 52 -11.28 14.69 17.15
C LYS A 52 -10.43 13.41 17.14
N TYR A 53 -10.16 12.84 15.96
CA TYR A 53 -9.43 11.59 15.80
C TYR A 53 -8.26 11.73 14.80
N PRO A 54 -7.19 12.47 15.14
CA PRO A 54 -6.12 12.83 14.19
C PRO A 54 -5.29 11.64 13.71
N LYS A 55 -5.26 10.56 14.50
CA LYS A 55 -4.57 9.31 14.15
C LYS A 55 -5.41 8.42 13.23
N ALA A 56 -6.73 8.60 13.18
CA ALA A 56 -7.61 7.71 12.44
C ALA A 56 -7.44 7.88 10.93
N ASP A 57 -7.37 6.78 10.18
CA ASP A 57 -7.20 6.80 8.73
C ASP A 57 -8.53 6.71 7.98
N ALA A 58 -9.53 6.02 8.53
CA ALA A 58 -10.87 5.94 7.95
C ALA A 58 -11.47 7.30 7.54
N PRO A 59 -11.53 8.34 8.40
CA PRO A 59 -12.12 9.63 8.00
C PRO A 59 -11.32 10.31 6.88
N LYS A 60 -9.97 10.21 6.90
CA LYS A 60 -9.10 10.76 5.85
C LYS A 60 -9.32 10.03 4.51
N GLN A 61 -9.44 8.72 4.53
CA GLN A 61 -9.66 7.95 3.29
C GLN A 61 -11.06 8.20 2.72
N ILE A 62 -12.07 8.42 3.57
CA ILE A 62 -13.42 8.75 3.13
C ILE A 62 -13.45 10.14 2.47
N THR A 63 -12.79 11.15 3.05
CA THR A 63 -12.71 12.48 2.42
C THR A 63 -12.03 12.41 1.07
N LEU A 64 -10.92 11.69 0.95
CA LEU A 64 -10.25 11.48 -0.33
C LEU A 64 -11.13 10.80 -1.39
N HIS A 65 -12.14 10.02 -0.99
CA HIS A 65 -13.05 9.37 -1.92
C HIS A 65 -13.95 10.35 -2.65
N PHE A 66 -14.55 11.32 -1.94
CA PHE A 66 -15.53 12.24 -2.53
C PHE A 66 -14.97 13.60 -2.95
N LEU A 67 -13.81 14.03 -2.43
CA LEU A 67 -13.17 15.29 -2.84
C LEU A 67 -12.67 15.21 -4.29
N THR A 68 -12.67 16.36 -4.99
CA THR A 68 -12.18 16.56 -6.36
C THR A 68 -11.41 17.88 -6.46
N GLY A 69 -10.67 18.10 -7.55
CA GLY A 69 -9.96 19.37 -7.82
C GLY A 69 -8.94 19.77 -6.75
N ASP A 70 -8.83 21.07 -6.46
CA ASP A 70 -7.86 21.62 -5.51
C ASP A 70 -8.06 21.12 -4.05
N PRO A 71 -9.29 20.99 -3.52
CA PRO A 71 -9.51 20.38 -2.21
C PRO A 71 -8.95 18.96 -2.12
N PHE A 72 -9.10 18.17 -3.19
CA PHE A 72 -8.52 16.84 -3.26
C PHE A 72 -7.00 16.88 -3.31
N ALA A 73 -6.41 17.73 -4.16
CA ALA A 73 -4.97 17.88 -4.31
C ALA A 73 -4.30 18.22 -2.96
N LYS A 74 -4.88 19.16 -2.20
CA LYS A 74 -4.41 19.52 -0.85
C LYS A 74 -4.53 18.34 0.12
N ALA A 75 -5.70 17.70 0.18
CA ALA A 75 -5.95 16.60 1.12
C ALA A 75 -5.06 15.37 0.83
N VAL A 76 -4.92 14.98 -0.44
CA VAL A 76 -4.09 13.83 -0.83
C VAL A 76 -2.61 14.14 -0.66
N GLY A 77 -2.18 15.38 -0.96
CA GLY A 77 -0.81 15.83 -0.74
C GLY A 77 -0.39 15.68 0.73
N SER A 78 -1.17 16.25 1.65
CA SER A 78 -0.90 16.12 3.09
C SER A 78 -0.96 14.67 3.59
N TYR A 79 -1.84 13.83 3.01
CA TYR A 79 -1.93 12.41 3.37
C TYR A 79 -0.68 11.64 2.93
N LEU A 80 -0.22 11.86 1.69
CA LEU A 80 0.95 11.19 1.12
C LEU A 80 2.25 11.63 1.78
N GLN A 81 2.48 12.94 1.96
CA GLN A 81 3.66 13.48 2.63
C GLN A 81 3.85 12.86 4.02
N ARG A 82 2.78 12.83 4.82
CA ARG A 82 2.79 12.17 6.14
C ARG A 82 3.11 10.68 6.04
N GLY A 83 2.60 10.01 5.01
CA GLY A 83 2.90 8.59 4.76
C GLY A 83 4.36 8.34 4.43
N PHE A 84 4.99 9.23 3.64
CA PHE A 84 6.41 9.16 3.30
C PHE A 84 7.31 9.46 4.50
N GLN A 85 7.00 10.51 5.27
CA GLN A 85 7.72 10.89 6.49
C GLN A 85 7.73 9.75 7.53
N LYS A 86 6.59 9.07 7.70
CA LYS A 86 6.46 7.94 8.62
C LYS A 86 7.00 6.62 8.06
N GLY A 87 7.27 6.57 6.77
CA GLY A 87 7.71 5.36 6.08
C GLY A 87 6.70 4.23 6.09
N VAL A 88 5.46 4.51 5.69
CA VAL A 88 4.38 3.51 5.67
C VAL A 88 4.48 2.63 4.41
N PRO A 89 4.84 1.33 4.50
CA PRO A 89 5.03 0.48 3.32
C PRO A 89 3.73 0.21 2.55
N SER A 90 2.59 0.24 3.24
CA SER A 90 1.26 0.00 2.68
C SER A 90 0.59 1.25 2.11
N LEU A 91 1.28 2.39 2.04
CA LEU A 91 0.66 3.68 1.67
C LEU A 91 -0.06 3.62 0.33
N PHE A 92 0.57 3.06 -0.71
CA PHE A 92 -0.07 2.89 -2.02
C PHE A 92 -1.34 2.04 -1.93
N GLN A 93 -1.30 0.94 -1.15
CA GLN A 93 -2.45 0.08 -0.98
C GLN A 93 -3.62 0.79 -0.28
N SER A 94 -3.32 1.71 0.64
CA SER A 94 -4.32 2.55 1.33
C SER A 94 -5.04 3.51 0.39
N VAL A 95 -4.38 4.00 -0.65
CA VAL A 95 -4.96 4.98 -1.61
C VAL A 95 -5.25 4.40 -3.00
N LYS A 96 -4.99 3.11 -3.21
CA LYS A 96 -5.20 2.43 -4.50
C LYS A 96 -6.62 2.61 -5.04
N PHE A 97 -7.62 2.72 -4.18
CA PHE A 97 -9.01 2.94 -4.60
C PHE A 97 -9.22 4.27 -5.37
N LEU A 98 -8.33 5.26 -5.19
CA LEU A 98 -8.36 6.52 -5.92
C LEU A 98 -7.96 6.36 -7.39
N TYR A 99 -7.23 5.29 -7.71
CA TYR A 99 -6.72 5.04 -9.07
C TYR A 99 -7.81 4.57 -10.04
N ALA A 100 -9.04 4.34 -9.56
CA ALA A 100 -10.20 4.13 -10.42
C ALA A 100 -10.62 5.39 -11.19
N ALA A 101 -10.21 6.58 -10.73
CA ALA A 101 -10.54 7.86 -11.37
C ALA A 101 -9.30 8.50 -12.01
N SER A 102 -9.29 8.61 -13.34
CA SER A 102 -8.14 9.14 -14.09
C SER A 102 -7.73 10.55 -13.67
N GLU A 103 -8.68 11.42 -13.36
CA GLU A 103 -8.41 12.79 -12.90
C GLU A 103 -7.61 12.80 -11.59
N LYS A 104 -7.96 11.93 -10.64
CA LYS A 104 -7.24 11.79 -9.36
C LYS A 104 -5.83 11.24 -9.56
N VAL A 105 -5.67 10.31 -10.49
CA VAL A 105 -4.35 9.76 -10.85
C VAL A 105 -3.43 10.85 -11.40
N GLN A 106 -3.95 11.73 -12.27
CA GLN A 106 -3.17 12.84 -12.83
C GLN A 106 -2.69 13.83 -11.75
N ILE A 107 -3.57 14.16 -10.79
CA ILE A 107 -3.21 15.01 -9.64
C ILE A 107 -2.16 14.33 -8.77
N ILE A 108 -2.31 13.02 -8.51
CA ILE A 108 -1.32 12.26 -7.74
C ILE A 108 0.03 12.21 -8.47
N ASP A 109 0.07 11.91 -9.77
CA ASP A 109 1.31 11.86 -10.56
C ASP A 109 2.04 13.21 -10.55
N SER A 110 1.31 14.32 -10.75
CA SER A 110 1.91 15.66 -10.72
C SER A 110 2.52 16.00 -9.35
N LEU A 111 1.81 15.69 -8.26
CA LEU A 111 2.32 15.88 -6.90
C LEU A 111 3.58 15.04 -6.64
N LEU A 112 3.58 13.76 -7.01
CA LEU A 112 4.73 12.87 -6.79
C LEU A 112 5.98 13.34 -7.54
N ARG A 113 5.84 13.85 -8.77
CA ARG A 113 6.96 14.39 -9.55
C ARG A 113 7.54 15.66 -8.92
N THR A 114 6.67 16.54 -8.43
CA THR A 114 7.07 17.73 -7.68
C THR A 114 7.81 17.33 -6.42
N TYR A 115 7.26 16.41 -5.63
CA TYR A 115 7.89 15.90 -4.41
C TYR A 115 9.24 15.25 -4.66
N TYR A 116 9.37 14.47 -5.73
CA TYR A 116 10.62 13.83 -6.09
C TYR A 116 11.68 14.87 -6.45
N THR A 117 11.33 15.83 -7.29
CA THR A 117 12.22 16.93 -7.68
C THR A 117 12.68 17.74 -6.47
N ASN A 118 11.74 18.08 -5.57
CA ASN A 118 12.03 18.90 -4.41
C ASN A 118 12.86 18.15 -3.35
N LEU A 119 12.55 16.88 -3.07
CA LEU A 119 13.32 16.07 -2.14
C LEU A 119 14.74 15.83 -2.64
N THR A 120 14.94 15.57 -3.93
CA THR A 120 16.28 15.36 -4.50
C THR A 120 17.12 16.65 -4.50
N LYS A 121 16.51 17.82 -4.73
CA LYS A 121 17.24 19.10 -4.82
C LYS A 121 17.42 19.81 -3.48
N TYR A 122 16.39 19.79 -2.64
CA TYR A 122 16.29 20.61 -1.43
C TYR A 122 16.15 19.80 -0.15
N GLY A 123 15.97 18.47 -0.24
CA GLY A 123 15.71 17.63 0.93
C GLY A 123 14.34 17.87 1.57
N THR A 124 13.41 18.52 0.87
CA THR A 124 12.07 18.82 1.40
C THR A 124 10.97 18.68 0.36
N PHE A 125 9.71 18.48 0.75
CA PHE A 125 8.60 18.32 -0.21
C PHE A 125 8.20 19.61 -0.95
N GLU A 126 8.51 20.77 -0.37
CA GLU A 126 8.15 22.11 -0.86
C GLU A 126 9.39 22.87 -1.33
N THR A 127 9.21 23.94 -2.10
CA THR A 127 10.36 24.76 -2.52
C THR A 127 10.78 25.72 -1.41
N PRO A 128 12.05 26.18 -1.39
CA PRO A 128 12.50 27.18 -0.41
C PRO A 128 11.70 28.49 -0.43
N ALA A 129 11.10 28.85 -1.58
CA ALA A 129 10.24 30.02 -1.71
C ALA A 129 8.88 29.85 -1.00
N ASP A 130 8.36 28.62 -1.00
CA ASP A 130 7.10 28.28 -0.30
C ASP A 130 7.32 28.18 1.22
N LYS A 131 8.54 27.84 1.65
CA LYS A 131 8.93 27.65 3.05
C LYS A 131 9.24 28.91 3.85
N ALA A 132 9.09 30.11 3.27
CA ALA A 132 9.50 31.37 3.90
C ALA A 132 8.87 31.67 5.29
N ASN A 133 7.86 30.91 5.72
CA ASN A 133 7.13 31.11 6.99
C ASN A 133 7.09 29.88 7.93
N CYS A 134 7.84 28.80 7.69
CA CYS A 134 7.76 27.59 8.54
C CYS A 134 9.11 27.17 9.13
N VAL A 135 9.14 27.01 10.46
CA VAL A 135 10.31 26.68 11.27
C VAL A 135 10.75 25.23 11.01
N GLU A 136 12.03 25.10 10.66
CA GLU A 136 12.95 23.96 10.76
C GLU A 136 12.39 22.59 11.14
N GLU A 137 12.15 21.74 10.13
CA GLU A 137 12.44 20.31 10.21
C GLU A 137 12.82 19.83 8.80
N SER A 138 14.07 19.38 8.64
CA SER A 138 14.50 18.68 7.43
C SER A 138 13.69 17.39 7.35
N GLU A 139 13.21 17.03 6.15
CA GLU A 139 12.50 15.78 5.99
C GLU A 139 13.42 14.61 6.37
N PRO A 140 12.88 13.52 6.96
CA PRO A 140 13.64 12.32 7.19
C PRO A 140 14.29 11.85 5.88
N THR A 141 15.54 11.41 5.92
CA THR A 141 16.25 10.86 4.75
C THR A 141 15.49 9.67 4.13
N THR A 142 14.74 8.94 4.95
CA THR A 142 13.87 7.84 4.53
C THR A 142 12.67 8.29 3.69
N SER A 143 12.30 9.58 3.71
CA SER A 143 11.15 10.09 2.94
C SER A 143 11.36 9.92 1.43
N LEU A 144 12.59 10.13 0.95
CA LEU A 144 12.93 9.93 -0.46
C LEU A 144 12.82 8.44 -0.83
N LEU A 145 13.32 7.54 0.01
CA LEU A 145 13.21 6.09 -0.17
C LEU A 145 11.74 5.65 -0.32
N TRP A 146 10.88 6.09 0.59
CA TRP A 146 9.45 5.73 0.56
C TRP A 146 8.70 6.38 -0.60
N LEU A 147 9.11 7.57 -1.03
CA LEU A 147 8.60 8.19 -2.25
C LEU A 147 9.02 7.40 -3.50
N GLN A 148 10.28 7.01 -3.64
CA GLN A 148 10.75 6.16 -4.75
C GLN A 148 10.01 4.81 -4.76
N TYR A 149 9.83 4.18 -3.59
CA TYR A 149 9.06 2.94 -3.47
C TYR A 149 7.60 3.13 -3.91
N TYR A 150 6.95 4.22 -3.52
CA TYR A 150 5.60 4.55 -3.96
C TYR A 150 5.55 4.86 -5.47
N LEU A 151 6.53 5.58 -6.03
CA LEU A 151 6.64 5.85 -7.46
C LEU A 151 6.77 4.55 -8.26
N ALA A 152 7.56 3.59 -7.79
CA ALA A 152 7.63 2.27 -8.39
C ALA A 152 6.26 1.57 -8.39
N GLN A 153 5.51 1.65 -7.28
CA GLN A 153 4.14 1.11 -7.17
C GLN A 153 3.14 1.82 -8.08
N HIS A 154 3.26 3.14 -8.20
CA HIS A 154 2.45 3.98 -9.06
C HIS A 154 2.63 3.60 -10.53
N TYR A 155 3.86 3.59 -11.04
CA TYR A 155 4.13 3.28 -12.45
C TYR A 155 3.88 1.81 -12.81
N ASP A 156 4.16 0.87 -11.90
CA ASP A 156 3.76 -0.55 -12.07
C ASP A 156 2.25 -0.68 -12.25
N TYR A 157 1.46 0.07 -11.48
CA TYR A 157 0.00 0.07 -11.60
C TYR A 157 -0.49 0.70 -12.90
N LEU A 158 0.17 1.75 -13.39
CA LEU A 158 -0.14 2.38 -14.68
C LEU A 158 0.36 1.57 -15.90
N GLY A 159 1.15 0.51 -15.68
CA GLY A 159 1.72 -0.32 -16.73
C GLY A 159 3.01 0.24 -17.34
N ASP A 160 3.57 1.32 -16.79
CA ASP A 160 4.88 1.85 -17.20
C ASP A 160 6.00 1.11 -16.45
N ILE A 161 6.27 -0.11 -16.92
CA ILE A 161 7.21 -1.05 -16.29
C ILE A 161 8.64 -0.47 -16.24
N ASN A 162 9.05 0.31 -17.25
CA ASN A 162 10.40 0.87 -17.32
C ASN A 162 10.65 1.85 -16.18
N LYS A 163 9.71 2.79 -15.95
CA LYS A 163 9.82 3.71 -14.81
C LYS A 163 9.70 3.00 -13.48
N ALA A 164 8.86 1.98 -13.39
CA ALA A 164 8.77 1.17 -12.17
C ALA A 164 10.14 0.57 -11.80
N PHE A 165 10.88 0.08 -12.79
CA PHE A 165 12.25 -0.41 -12.60
C PHE A 165 13.25 0.70 -12.25
N GLU A 166 13.16 1.87 -12.88
CA GLU A 166 14.02 3.02 -12.58
C GLU A 166 13.96 3.37 -11.09
N TYR A 167 12.75 3.61 -10.57
CA TYR A 167 12.58 4.00 -9.16
C TYR A 167 12.90 2.89 -8.16
N ILE A 168 12.51 1.64 -8.45
CA ILE A 168 12.80 0.54 -7.50
C ILE A 168 14.29 0.22 -7.43
N ASN A 169 15.01 0.31 -8.54
CA ASN A 169 16.45 0.08 -8.57
C ASN A 169 17.19 1.17 -7.82
N GLN A 170 16.77 2.43 -7.99
CA GLN A 170 17.33 3.54 -7.24
C GLN A 170 17.10 3.37 -5.72
N ALA A 171 15.88 3.01 -5.32
CA ALA A 171 15.57 2.72 -3.92
C ALA A 171 16.45 1.59 -3.34
N ILE A 172 16.72 0.53 -4.11
CA ILE A 172 17.60 -0.58 -3.71
C ILE A 172 19.05 -0.11 -3.60
N CYS A 173 19.53 0.72 -4.52
CA CYS A 173 20.86 1.31 -4.44
C CYS A 173 21.03 2.14 -3.17
N ASP A 174 20.02 2.94 -2.82
CA ASP A 174 20.03 3.81 -1.65
C ASP A 174 19.90 3.02 -0.33
N THR A 175 19.11 1.95 -0.31
CA THR A 175 18.89 1.12 0.89
C THR A 175 18.74 -0.36 0.52
N PRO A 176 19.85 -1.10 0.35
CA PRO A 176 19.84 -2.48 -0.14
C PRO A 176 19.38 -3.52 0.89
N THR A 177 19.02 -3.09 2.10
CA THR A 177 18.65 -3.98 3.22
C THR A 177 17.14 -4.15 3.41
N LEU A 178 16.31 -3.38 2.68
CA LEU A 178 14.86 -3.38 2.87
C LEU A 178 14.18 -4.46 2.01
N VAL A 179 13.63 -5.49 2.65
CA VAL A 179 13.02 -6.67 2.00
C VAL A 179 11.91 -6.28 1.02
N GLU A 180 11.06 -5.31 1.37
CA GLU A 180 9.94 -4.86 0.56
C GLU A 180 10.37 -4.40 -0.84
N LEU A 181 11.57 -3.83 -0.98
CA LEU A 181 12.08 -3.37 -2.27
C LEU A 181 12.30 -4.54 -3.24
N TYR A 182 12.92 -5.61 -2.75
CA TYR A 182 13.18 -6.82 -3.53
C TYR A 182 11.89 -7.57 -3.84
N MET A 183 10.98 -7.68 -2.87
CA MET A 183 9.65 -8.25 -3.10
C MET A 183 8.87 -7.49 -4.18
N PHE A 184 8.98 -6.15 -4.18
CA PHE A 184 8.30 -5.33 -5.17
C PHE A 184 8.98 -5.39 -6.54
N LYS A 185 10.32 -5.41 -6.60
CA LYS A 185 11.07 -5.65 -7.84
C LYS A 185 10.70 -6.99 -8.49
N ALA A 186 10.61 -8.05 -7.69
CA ALA A 186 10.10 -9.34 -8.14
C ALA A 186 8.67 -9.23 -8.71
N LYS A 187 7.80 -8.43 -8.07
CA LYS A 187 6.43 -8.19 -8.54
C LYS A 187 6.39 -7.47 -9.89
N ILE A 188 7.26 -6.50 -10.14
CA ILE A 188 7.39 -5.79 -11.43
C ILE A 188 7.80 -6.78 -12.52
N HIS A 189 8.85 -7.59 -12.31
CA HIS A 189 9.25 -8.65 -13.27
C HIS A 189 8.09 -9.61 -13.58
N LYS A 190 7.33 -10.00 -12.56
CA LYS A 190 6.16 -10.86 -12.73
C LYS A 190 5.04 -10.18 -13.55
N HIS A 191 4.84 -8.87 -13.44
CA HIS A 191 3.91 -8.15 -14.31
C HIS A 191 4.43 -7.99 -15.74
N ALA A 192 5.75 -7.88 -15.91
CA ALA A 192 6.41 -7.90 -17.21
C ALA A 192 6.39 -9.28 -17.91
N GLY A 193 5.92 -10.33 -17.21
CA GLY A 193 5.84 -11.70 -17.74
C GLY A 193 7.11 -12.54 -17.52
N ASP A 194 8.16 -11.96 -16.93
CA ASP A 194 9.41 -12.67 -16.61
C ASP A 194 9.32 -13.35 -15.24
N PHE A 195 8.71 -14.54 -15.23
CA PHE A 195 8.55 -15.32 -14.01
C PHE A 195 9.87 -15.88 -13.46
N GLN A 196 10.87 -16.11 -14.32
CA GLN A 196 12.15 -16.69 -13.89
C GLN A 196 12.94 -15.67 -13.07
N THR A 197 13.10 -14.45 -13.59
CA THR A 197 13.80 -13.38 -12.89
C THR A 197 12.99 -12.91 -11.67
N ALA A 198 11.66 -12.88 -11.77
CA ALA A 198 10.81 -12.60 -10.62
C ALA A 198 11.05 -13.58 -9.46
N ALA A 199 11.22 -14.87 -9.75
CA ALA A 199 11.51 -15.87 -8.72
C ALA A 199 12.88 -15.64 -8.08
N SER A 200 13.92 -15.33 -8.88
CA SER A 200 15.25 -15.03 -8.35
C SER A 200 15.25 -13.82 -7.41
N TRP A 201 14.56 -12.72 -7.76
CA TRP A 201 14.46 -11.54 -6.87
C TRP A 201 13.65 -11.82 -5.59
N MET A 202 12.66 -12.72 -5.65
CA MET A 202 11.92 -13.12 -4.46
C MET A 202 12.74 -14.05 -3.54
N ASP A 203 13.63 -14.84 -4.12
CA ASP A 203 14.61 -15.65 -3.37
C ASP A 203 15.65 -14.76 -2.68
N GLU A 204 16.15 -13.73 -3.36
CA GLU A 204 17.00 -12.70 -2.74
C GLU A 204 16.27 -12.00 -1.59
N ALA A 205 15.01 -11.60 -1.78
CA ALA A 205 14.18 -11.05 -0.70
C ALA A 205 14.06 -12.01 0.50
N GLN A 206 13.88 -13.31 0.25
CA GLN A 206 13.80 -14.34 1.29
C GLN A 206 15.13 -14.53 2.02
N SER A 207 16.25 -14.35 1.32
CA SER A 207 17.58 -14.46 1.92
C SER A 207 17.90 -13.33 2.92
N LEU A 208 17.29 -12.16 2.74
CA LEU A 208 17.45 -11.00 3.63
C LEU A 208 16.73 -11.17 4.97
N ASP A 209 15.62 -11.90 4.99
CA ASP A 209 14.92 -12.28 6.22
C ASP A 209 14.44 -13.73 6.15
N THR A 210 15.27 -14.62 6.70
CA THR A 210 14.99 -16.06 6.70
C THR A 210 13.96 -16.48 7.74
N ALA A 211 13.64 -15.61 8.70
CA ALA A 211 12.66 -15.88 9.74
C ALA A 211 11.23 -15.50 9.33
N ASP A 212 11.08 -14.62 8.33
CA ASP A 212 9.76 -14.21 7.87
C ASP A 212 9.07 -15.27 6.99
N ARG A 213 8.07 -15.93 7.58
CA ARG A 213 7.22 -16.92 6.91
C ARG A 213 6.42 -16.32 5.74
N PHE A 214 6.00 -15.05 5.79
CA PHE A 214 5.28 -14.40 4.69
C PHE A 214 6.16 -14.27 3.46
N VAL A 215 7.40 -13.80 3.62
CA VAL A 215 8.39 -13.69 2.53
C VAL A 215 8.72 -15.07 1.98
N ASN A 216 8.89 -16.06 2.86
CA ASN A 216 9.07 -17.46 2.46
C ASN A 216 7.90 -17.99 1.61
N CYS A 217 6.65 -17.81 2.06
CA CYS A 217 5.46 -18.20 1.30
C CYS A 217 5.40 -17.51 -0.07
N LYS A 218 5.81 -16.24 -0.14
CA LYS A 218 5.88 -15.49 -1.41
C LYS A 218 6.97 -16.05 -2.33
N CYS A 219 8.15 -16.37 -1.81
CA CYS A 219 9.22 -17.02 -2.56
C CYS A 219 8.77 -18.37 -3.13
N THR A 220 8.23 -19.27 -2.29
CA THR A 220 7.63 -20.55 -2.74
C THR A 220 6.64 -20.33 -3.88
N LYS A 221 5.71 -19.37 -3.73
CA LYS A 221 4.71 -19.07 -4.75
C LYS A 221 5.32 -18.59 -6.07
N TYR A 222 6.39 -17.79 -6.03
CA TYR A 222 7.06 -17.29 -7.22
C TYR A 222 7.87 -18.40 -7.91
N LEU A 223 8.55 -19.25 -7.14
CA LEU A 223 9.24 -20.45 -7.66
C LEU A 223 8.27 -21.40 -8.35
N LEU A 224 7.10 -21.67 -7.77
CA LEU A 224 6.05 -22.47 -8.41
C LEU A 224 5.57 -21.84 -9.73
N ARG A 225 5.42 -20.51 -9.79
CA ARG A 225 5.06 -19.80 -11.02
C ARG A 225 6.13 -19.87 -12.10
N ALA A 226 7.39 -19.92 -11.70
CA ALA A 226 8.54 -20.17 -12.55
C ALA A 226 8.77 -21.67 -12.88
N ASN A 227 7.85 -22.55 -12.47
CA ASN A 227 7.95 -24.00 -12.62
C ASN A 227 9.18 -24.64 -11.95
N ARG A 228 9.79 -23.97 -10.97
CA ARG A 228 10.91 -24.50 -10.15
C ARG A 228 10.34 -25.24 -8.94
N ILE A 229 9.71 -26.38 -9.16
CA ILE A 229 8.90 -27.09 -8.15
C ILE A 229 9.77 -27.62 -7.01
N GLU A 230 10.92 -28.22 -7.32
CA GLU A 230 11.83 -28.79 -6.32
C GLU A 230 12.34 -27.71 -5.34
N THR A 231 12.89 -26.62 -5.88
CA THR A 231 13.31 -25.47 -5.07
C THR A 231 12.16 -24.87 -4.27
N ALA A 232 10.94 -24.82 -4.84
CA ALA A 232 9.78 -24.33 -4.11
C ALA A 232 9.44 -25.18 -2.88
N LEU A 233 9.58 -26.51 -2.99
CA LEU A 233 9.36 -27.44 -1.88
C LEU A 233 10.45 -27.30 -0.81
N GLU A 234 11.71 -27.12 -1.19
CA GLU A 234 12.82 -26.85 -0.27
C GLU A 234 12.58 -25.56 0.53
N ILE A 235 12.24 -24.46 -0.16
CA ILE A 235 11.94 -23.18 0.49
C ILE A 235 10.74 -23.32 1.43
N ALA A 236 9.66 -23.97 0.99
CA ALA A 236 8.49 -24.21 1.84
C ALA A 236 8.84 -25.06 3.07
N GLY A 237 9.74 -26.04 2.90
CA GLY A 237 10.21 -26.96 3.92
C GLY A 237 10.84 -26.29 5.14
N LYS A 238 11.38 -25.07 4.99
CA LYS A 238 11.95 -24.27 6.10
C LYS A 238 10.95 -23.98 7.23
N PHE A 239 9.64 -24.04 6.95
CA PHE A 239 8.56 -23.81 7.93
C PHE A 239 7.63 -25.02 8.12
N THR A 240 8.05 -26.21 7.69
CA THR A 240 7.31 -27.47 7.90
C THR A 240 8.00 -28.35 8.94
N ARG A 241 7.32 -29.42 9.38
CA ARG A 241 7.93 -30.40 10.30
C ARG A 241 9.02 -31.20 9.59
N GLU A 242 10.13 -31.46 10.28
CA GLU A 242 11.30 -32.20 9.75
C GLU A 242 10.99 -33.65 9.35
N ASN A 243 10.00 -34.27 10.00
CA ASN A 243 9.68 -35.70 9.83
C ASN A 243 8.68 -36.00 8.69
N SER A 244 8.30 -35.00 7.90
CA SER A 244 7.28 -35.13 6.84
C SER A 244 7.71 -34.38 5.59
N SER A 245 7.31 -34.85 4.41
CA SER A 245 7.55 -34.08 3.20
C SER A 245 6.81 -32.73 3.28
N PRO A 246 7.40 -31.62 2.78
CA PRO A 246 6.73 -30.32 2.81
C PRO A 246 5.35 -30.34 2.14
N GLY A 247 5.18 -31.12 1.07
CA GLY A 247 3.91 -31.27 0.38
C GLY A 247 2.83 -31.97 1.22
N GLU A 248 3.16 -33.07 1.89
CA GLU A 248 2.20 -33.77 2.77
C GLU A 248 1.82 -32.90 3.97
N TYR A 249 2.81 -32.26 4.61
CA TYR A 249 2.56 -31.37 5.73
C TYR A 249 1.62 -30.21 5.35
N LEU A 250 1.87 -29.57 4.20
CA LEU A 250 1.03 -28.46 3.74
C LEU A 250 -0.39 -28.92 3.38
N ARG A 251 -0.55 -30.15 2.91
CA ARG A 251 -1.87 -30.77 2.71
C ARG A 251 -2.60 -31.01 4.03
N GLU A 252 -1.92 -31.57 5.03
CA GLU A 252 -2.48 -31.77 6.38
C GLU A 252 -2.90 -30.46 7.02
N MET A 253 -2.10 -29.39 6.84
CA MET A 253 -2.40 -28.05 7.32
C MET A 253 -3.44 -27.30 6.46
N GLN A 254 -4.03 -27.96 5.47
CA GLN A 254 -5.05 -27.38 4.57
C GLN A 254 -4.57 -26.09 3.89
N CYS A 255 -3.30 -26.07 3.46
CA CYS A 255 -2.67 -24.92 2.83
C CYS A 255 -3.12 -24.77 1.36
N MET A 256 -4.38 -24.36 1.16
CA MET A 256 -5.03 -24.37 -0.15
C MET A 256 -4.33 -23.49 -1.19
N TRP A 257 -3.71 -22.37 -0.77
CA TRP A 257 -3.00 -21.52 -1.72
C TRP A 257 -1.80 -22.25 -2.35
N PHE A 258 -1.13 -23.11 -1.58
CA PHE A 258 0.02 -23.88 -2.04
C PHE A 258 -0.43 -24.99 -2.98
N GLU A 259 -1.42 -25.79 -2.57
CA GLU A 259 -1.99 -26.88 -3.37
C GLU A 259 -2.49 -26.39 -4.74
N LEU A 260 -3.12 -25.21 -4.78
CA LEU A 260 -3.57 -24.61 -6.04
C LEU A 260 -2.40 -24.13 -6.92
N GLU A 261 -1.36 -23.52 -6.35
CA GLU A 261 -0.21 -23.03 -7.12
C GLU A 261 0.66 -24.19 -7.65
N ILE A 262 0.87 -25.24 -6.85
CA ILE A 262 1.64 -26.43 -7.28
C ILE A 262 0.87 -27.23 -8.34
N ALA A 263 -0.45 -27.40 -8.20
CA ALA A 263 -1.26 -28.04 -9.23
C ALA A 263 -1.22 -27.26 -10.56
N ARG A 264 -1.25 -25.92 -10.49
CA ARG A 264 -1.10 -25.07 -11.69
C ARG A 264 0.30 -25.18 -12.29
N ALA A 265 1.35 -25.35 -11.49
CA ALA A 265 2.71 -25.58 -11.97
C ALA A 265 2.82 -26.90 -12.72
N TYR A 266 2.35 -28.00 -12.14
CA TYR A 266 2.30 -29.29 -12.83
C TYR A 266 1.49 -29.25 -14.12
N ARG A 267 0.37 -28.50 -14.15
CA ARG A 267 -0.42 -28.32 -15.37
C ARG A 267 0.35 -27.59 -16.48
N ARG A 268 1.27 -26.68 -16.16
CA ARG A 268 2.10 -25.98 -17.17
C ARG A 268 3.25 -26.84 -17.70
N LEU A 269 3.61 -27.90 -16.99
CA LEU A 269 4.69 -28.83 -17.36
C LEU A 269 4.19 -30.04 -18.17
N LYS A 270 2.87 -30.23 -18.25
CA LYS A 270 2.22 -31.16 -19.18
C LYS A 270 2.03 -30.50 -20.53
#